data_AF-A0A9W5VS46-F1
#
_entry.id   AF-A0A9W5VS46-F1
#
_cell.length_a   1.000
_cell.length_b   1.000
_cell.length_c   1.000
_cell.angle_alpha   90.00
_cell.angle_beta   90.00
_cell.angle_gamma   90.00
#
_symmetry.space_group_name_H-M   'P 1'
#
loop_
_entity.id
_entity.type
_entity.pdbx_description
1 polymer ?
#
loop_
_entity_poly.entity_id
_entity_poly.type
_entity_poly.pdbx_seq_one_letter_code
_entity_poly.pdbx_strand_id
1 'polypeptide(L)'
;MYLYRAIDSGGNTIDFYLSPKRDAMAAKRFLKKTLASYHATKPRSITADGDKTYPVAIRELKKEKCIPHSTPLRVKKYLNNIIEQDHRSIKKRIRNMLGLKYLV
;
A
#
# COMPACT_ATOMS: atom_id res chain seq x y z
N MET A 1 -12.92 -0.69 -6.90
CA MET A 1 -12.19 -1.55 -5.93
C MET A 1 -10.70 -1.24 -6.04
N TYR A 2 -10.07 -0.91 -4.93
CA TYR A 2 -8.69 -0.43 -4.83
C TYR A 2 -7.90 -1.36 -3.91
N LEU A 3 -6.75 -1.82 -4.39
CA LEU A 3 -5.83 -2.66 -3.64
C LEU A 3 -4.69 -1.79 -3.12
N TYR A 4 -4.55 -1.75 -1.80
CA TYR A 4 -3.39 -1.22 -1.12
C TYR A 4 -2.44 -2.36 -0.81
N ARG A 5 -1.15 -2.15 -1.07
CA ARG A 5 -0.09 -3.13 -0.82
C ARG A 5 1.11 -2.45 -0.19
N ALA A 6 1.72 -3.13 0.77
CA ALA A 6 2.94 -2.70 1.43
C ALA A 6 4.01 -3.74 1.16
N ILE A 7 5.16 -3.26 0.73
CA ILE A 7 6.36 -4.05 0.51
C ILE A 7 7.49 -3.49 1.35
N ASP A 8 8.38 -4.36 1.81
CA ASP A 8 9.63 -3.96 2.43
C ASP A 8 10.66 -3.52 1.36
N SER A 9 11.85 -3.10 1.81
CA SER A 9 12.95 -2.74 0.91
C SER A 9 13.51 -3.92 0.12
N GLY A 10 13.29 -5.16 0.56
CA GLY A 10 13.67 -6.38 -0.13
C GLY A 10 12.65 -6.84 -1.18
N GLY A 11 11.52 -6.14 -1.32
CA GLY A 11 10.43 -6.53 -2.22
C GLY A 11 9.49 -7.59 -1.64
N ASN A 12 9.66 -7.96 -0.36
CA ASN A 12 8.75 -8.87 0.30
C ASN A 12 7.46 -8.13 0.66
N THR A 13 6.34 -8.82 0.54
CA THR A 13 5.06 -8.23 0.91
C THR A 13 4.88 -8.26 2.42
N ILE A 14 4.55 -7.10 2.99
CA ILE A 14 4.22 -6.95 4.41
C ILE A 14 2.73 -7.20 4.63
N ASP A 15 1.88 -6.52 3.85
CA ASP A 15 0.43 -6.64 3.99
C ASP A 15 -0.32 -6.13 2.74
N PHE A 16 -1.59 -6.53 2.64
CA PHE A 16 -2.57 -6.06 1.66
C PHE A 16 -3.85 -5.58 2.32
N TYR A 17 -4.51 -4.63 1.66
CA TYR A 17 -5.84 -4.18 2.05
C TYR A 17 -6.68 -3.82 0.84
N LEU A 18 -7.91 -4.33 0.81
CA LEU A 18 -8.84 -4.09 -0.27
C LEU A 18 -9.91 -3.13 0.21
N SER A 19 -10.12 -2.05 -0.54
CA SER A 19 -11.18 -1.08 -0.26
C SER A 19 -12.05 -0.87 -1.50
N PRO A 20 -13.38 -0.70 -1.34
CA PRO A 20 -14.22 -0.28 -2.44
C PRO A 20 -13.85 1.12 -2.95
N LYS A 21 -13.38 2.02 -2.07
CA LYS A 21 -13.09 3.43 -2.34
C LYS A 21 -11.63 3.80 -2.07
N ARG A 22 -11.13 4.79 -2.81
CA ARG A 22 -9.82 5.40 -2.64
C ARG A 22 -9.98 6.67 -1.82
N ASP A 23 -9.89 6.54 -0.50
CA ASP A 23 -10.06 7.65 0.44
C ASP A 23 -8.99 7.63 1.54
N ALA A 24 -8.83 8.75 2.24
CA ALA A 24 -7.83 8.90 3.30
C ALA A 24 -8.08 7.95 4.48
N MET A 25 -9.33 7.55 4.72
CA MET A 25 -9.69 6.64 5.81
C MET A 25 -9.20 5.22 5.53
N ALA A 26 -9.41 4.74 4.30
CA ALA A 26 -8.90 3.48 3.80
C ALA A 26 -7.37 3.45 3.82
N ALA A 27 -6.72 4.52 3.33
CA ALA A 27 -5.26 4.65 3.38
C ALA A 27 -4.72 4.63 4.82
N LYS A 28 -5.38 5.33 5.75
CA LYS A 28 -5.02 5.32 7.17
C LYS A 28 -5.19 3.96 7.83
N ARG A 29 -6.34 3.30 7.60
CA ARG A 29 -6.60 1.94 8.11
C ARG A 29 -5.54 0.97 7.62
N PHE A 30 -5.22 1.04 6.33
CA PHE A 30 -4.17 0.24 5.74
C PHE A 30 -2.82 0.50 6.41
N LEU A 31 -2.39 1.75 6.50
CA LEU A 31 -1.11 2.11 7.13
C LEU A 31 -1.03 1.66 8.59
N LYS A 32 -2.11 1.80 9.38
CA LYS A 32 -2.16 1.27 10.75
C LYS A 32 -1.95 -0.23 10.79
N LYS A 33 -2.69 -0.96 9.95
CA LYS A 33 -2.61 -2.42 9.86
C LYS A 33 -1.21 -2.86 9.47
N THR A 34 -0.62 -2.22 8.46
CA THR A 34 0.75 -2.49 8.02
C THR A 34 1.75 -2.23 9.13
N LEU A 35 1.67 -1.09 9.83
CA LEU A 35 2.60 -0.75 10.92
C LEU A 35 2.45 -1.63 12.16
N ALA A 36 1.28 -2.25 12.35
CA ALA A 36 1.03 -3.22 13.41
C ALA A 36 1.43 -4.65 13.02
N SER A 37 1.77 -4.90 11.75
CA SER A 37 2.18 -6.23 11.28
C SER A 37 3.51 -6.63 11.92
N TYR A 38 3.63 -7.89 12.35
CA TYR A 38 4.82 -8.41 13.03
C TYR A 38 6.11 -8.24 12.20
N HIS A 39 5.99 -8.33 10.87
CA HIS A 39 7.09 -8.15 9.94
C HIS A 39 7.41 -6.68 9.63
N ALA A 40 6.58 -5.74 10.08
CA ALA A 40 6.77 -4.32 9.85
C ALA A 40 7.72 -3.73 10.88
N THR A 41 9.00 -3.67 10.53
CA THR A 41 9.94 -2.82 11.26
C THR A 41 9.49 -1.36 11.12
N LYS A 42 9.63 -0.55 12.18
CA LYS A 42 9.31 0.89 12.12
C LYS A 42 10.01 1.53 10.91
N PRO A 43 9.26 1.99 9.89
CA PRO A 43 9.88 2.38 8.63
C PRO A 43 10.64 3.70 8.81
N ARG A 44 11.91 3.70 8.37
CA ARG A 44 12.73 4.93 8.34
C ARG A 44 12.19 5.96 7.35
N SER A 45 11.50 5.51 6.30
CA SER A 45 10.78 6.37 5.35
C SER A 45 9.62 5.61 4.74
N ILE A 46 8.50 6.28 4.49
CA ILE A 46 7.34 5.69 3.81
C ILE A 46 7.35 6.20 2.37
N THR A 47 7.39 5.28 1.41
CA THR A 47 7.18 5.64 0.00
C THR A 47 5.75 5.31 -0.37
N ALA A 48 5.04 6.26 -0.96
CA ALA A 48 3.68 6.06 -1.43
C ALA A 48 3.48 6.67 -2.81
N ASP A 49 2.44 6.22 -3.50
CA ASP A 49 1.95 6.87 -4.69
C ASP A 49 1.63 8.34 -4.41
N GLY A 50 1.79 9.20 -5.42
CA GLY A 50 1.51 10.64 -5.34
C GLY A 50 0.03 11.00 -5.14
N ASP A 51 -0.76 10.07 -4.60
CA ASP A 51 -2.15 10.27 -4.25
C ASP A 51 -2.27 11.21 -3.04
N LYS A 52 -3.23 12.12 -3.13
CA LYS A 52 -3.57 13.11 -2.11
C LYS A 52 -4.10 12.48 -0.82
N THR A 53 -4.54 11.21 -0.85
CA THR A 53 -5.03 10.49 0.33
C THR A 53 -3.92 10.14 1.34
N TYR A 54 -2.71 9.81 0.87
CA TYR A 54 -1.61 9.39 1.75
C TYR A 54 -1.04 10.51 2.63
N PRO A 55 -0.79 11.75 2.14
CA PRO A 55 -0.38 12.86 2.99
C PRO A 55 -1.38 13.12 4.13
N VAL A 56 -2.68 13.04 3.85
CA VAL A 56 -3.73 13.23 4.86
C VAL A 56 -3.68 12.12 5.91
N ALA A 57 -3.64 10.86 5.48
CA ALA A 57 -3.55 9.71 6.37
C ALA A 57 -2.28 9.74 7.25
N ILE A 58 -1.13 10.06 6.67
CA ILE A 58 0.15 10.15 7.38
C ILE A 58 0.14 11.28 8.41
N ARG A 59 -0.45 12.44 8.07
CA ARG A 59 -0.59 13.55 9.03
C ARG A 59 -1.41 13.14 10.25
N GLU A 60 -2.49 12.40 10.05
CA GLU A 60 -3.29 11.88 11.16
C GLU A 60 -2.53 10.84 11.98
N LEU A 61 -1.80 9.93 11.35
CA LEU A 61 -0.98 8.92 12.05
C LEU A 61 0.16 9.54 12.88
N LYS A 62 0.73 10.65 12.40
CA LYS A 62 1.72 11.45 13.16
C LYS A 62 1.08 12.08 14.39
N LYS A 63 -0.14 12.61 14.27
CA LYS A 63 -0.91 13.16 15.42
C LYS A 63 -1.25 12.08 16.45
N GLU A 64 -1.60 10.88 16.00
CA GLU A 64 -1.90 9.73 16.83
C GLU A 64 -0.65 9.04 17.42
N LYS A 65 0.56 9.56 17.15
CA LYS A 65 1.86 9.01 17.59
C LYS A 65 2.11 7.57 17.12
N CYS A 66 1.41 7.09 16.10
CA CYS A 66 1.66 5.77 15.49
C CYS A 66 2.97 5.73 14.71
N ILE A 67 3.42 6.88 14.17
CA ILE A 67 4.69 7.04 13.47
C ILE A 67 5.45 8.27 13.97
N PRO A 68 6.80 8.25 13.96
CA PRO A 68 7.61 9.42 14.28
C PRO A 68 7.28 10.62 13.38
N HIS A 69 7.27 11.83 13.96
CA HIS A 69 7.11 13.07 13.16
C HIS A 69 8.23 13.22 12.11
N SER A 70 9.41 12.72 12.44
CA SER A 70 10.60 12.73 11.58
C SER A 70 10.48 11.80 10.35
N THR A 71 9.55 10.83 10.33
CA THR A 71 9.42 9.91 9.19
C THR A 71 9.04 10.68 7.92
N PRO A 72 9.92 10.71 6.89
CA PRO A 72 9.63 11.41 5.65
C PRO A 72 8.70 10.57 4.78
N LEU A 73 7.72 11.24 4.18
CA LEU A 73 6.94 10.71 3.08
C LEU A 73 7.70 10.99 1.79
N ARG A 74 7.97 9.96 1.01
CA ARG A 74 8.61 10.07 -0.30
C ARG A 74 7.60 9.70 -1.38
N VAL A 75 7.48 10.55 -2.39
CA VAL A 75 6.80 10.21 -3.63
C VAL A 75 7.91 9.95 -4.65
N LYS A 76 8.19 8.67 -4.93
CA LYS A 76 9.22 8.26 -5.89
C LYS A 76 8.58 7.50 -7.03
N LYS A 77 8.47 8.14 -8.20
CA LYS A 77 7.91 7.54 -9.43
C LYS A 77 8.51 6.17 -9.75
N TYR A 78 9.82 5.99 -9.57
CA TYR A 78 10.48 4.72 -9.86
C TYR A 78 10.09 3.58 -8.90
N LEU A 79 9.93 3.85 -7.61
CA LEU A 79 9.47 2.83 -6.65
C LEU A 79 7.99 2.51 -6.87
N ASN A 80 7.22 3.49 -7.31
CA ASN A 80 5.84 3.29 -7.74
C ASN A 80 5.79 2.38 -8.97
N ASN A 81 6.71 2.52 -9.93
CA ASN A 81 6.78 1.61 -11.09
C ASN A 81 6.99 0.14 -10.68
N ILE A 82 7.77 -0.14 -9.62
CA ILE A 82 7.96 -1.51 -9.10
C ILE A 82 6.64 -2.05 -8.53
N ILE A 83 5.94 -1.25 -7.73
CA ILE A 83 4.62 -1.59 -7.18
C ILE A 83 3.59 -1.76 -8.31
N GLU A 84 3.59 -0.88 -9.31
CA GLU A 84 2.71 -0.93 -10.48
C GLU A 84 2.99 -2.16 -11.36
N GLN A 85 4.25 -2.54 -11.54
CA GLN A 85 4.63 -3.72 -12.30
C GLN A 85 4.19 -5.00 -11.59
N ASP A 86 4.34 -5.06 -10.27
CA ASP A 86 3.80 -6.15 -9.47
C ASP A 86 2.26 -6.21 -9.56
N HIS A 87 1.58 -5.05 -9.48
CA HIS A 87 0.13 -4.98 -9.69
C HIS A 87 -0.27 -5.53 -11.06
N ARG A 88 0.53 -5.31 -12.12
CA ARG A 88 0.27 -5.92 -13.45
C ARG A 88 0.38 -7.43 -13.40
N SER A 89 1.37 -7.99 -12.71
CA SER A 89 1.54 -9.44 -12.55
C SER A 89 0.35 -10.08 -11.81
N ILE A 90 -0.08 -9.47 -10.71
CA ILE A 90 -1.26 -9.94 -9.95
C ILE A 90 -2.53 -9.82 -10.80
N LYS A 91 -2.76 -8.67 -11.46
CA LYS A 91 -3.91 -8.48 -12.35
C LYS A 91 -3.93 -9.48 -13.51
N LYS A 92 -2.77 -9.80 -14.09
CA LYS A 92 -2.65 -10.79 -15.16
C LYS A 92 -3.01 -12.19 -14.67
N ARG A 93 -2.54 -12.60 -13.48
CA ARG A 93 -2.92 -13.87 -12.86
C ARG A 93 -4.42 -13.95 -12.57
N ILE A 94 -5.00 -12.92 -11.95
CA ILE A 94 -6.44 -12.87 -11.65
C ILE A 94 -7.26 -12.92 -12.94
N ARG A 95 -6.87 -12.18 -13.98
CA ARG A 95 -7.55 -12.22 -15.29
C ARG A 95 -7.49 -13.60 -15.93
N ASN A 96 -6.35 -14.28 -15.86
CA ASN A 96 -6.21 -15.64 -16.38
C ASN A 96 -7.07 -16.64 -15.59
N MET A 97 -7.19 -16.50 -14.27
CA MET A 97 -8.07 -17.35 -13.44
C MET A 97 -9.56 -17.07 -13.68
N LEU A 98 -9.94 -15.83 -13.97
CA LEU A 98 -11.32 -15.47 -14.34
C LEU A 98 -11.67 -15.89 -15.77
N GLY A 99 -10.69 -16.03 -16.66
CA GLY A 99 -10.86 -16.57 -18.01
C GLY A 99 -11.16 -18.07 -18.07
N LEU A 100 -11.00 -18.80 -16.96
CA LEU A 100 -11.32 -20.23 -16.82
C LEU A 100 -12.77 -20.50 -16.37
N LYS A 101 -13.63 -19.47 -16.26
CA LYS A 101 -15.04 -19.61 -15.85
C LYS A 101 -16.07 -19.48 -16.99
N TYR A 102 -15.64 -19.56 -18.25
CA TYR A 102 -16.53 -19.60 -19.41
C TYR A 102 -16.21 -20.77 -20.36
N LEU A 103 -15.96 -21.94 -19.78
CA LEU A 103 -16.12 -23.20 -20.51
C LEU A 103 -16.86 -24.18 -19.60
N VAL A 104 -18.02 -24.60 -20.12
CA VAL A 104 -19.13 -25.37 -19.52
C VAL A 104 -20.14 -24.52 -18.76
#